data_AF-A0A497LAC5-F1
#
_entry.id   AF-A0A497LAC5-F1
#
_cell.length_a   1.000
_cell.length_b   1.000
_cell.length_c   1.000
_cell.angle_alpha   90.00
_cell.angle_beta   90.00
_cell.angle_gamma   90.00
#
_symmetry.space_group_name_H-M   'P 1'
#
loop_
_entity.id
_entity.type
_entity.pdbx_description
1 polymer ?
#
loop_
_entity_poly.entity_id
_entity_poly.type
_entity_poly.pdbx_seq_one_letter_code
_entity_poly.pdbx_strand_id
1 'polypeptide(L)'
;MTEKPPLKKMLALFNHIYDAVSSHTRTQAIVRLGLSRSVKERIVKHRGLQEQDVEAFLRVQFTRAFPRTAMTLGDKLKEHVEEAYRSWLEFASNVEGMLKQAGLSWSTVEEAADFLLRNPEAVRTLTRLGPGKLADFEKAASIAEENAQRFNIYTIPVCLRFVFPYVDPGKARIYVQEAKKAFSLIALAHLKKMLEAGPRNEFVLRRLAMLSELIKA
;
A
#
# COMPACT_ATOMS: atom_id res chain seq x y z
N MET A 1 19.47 -10.59 8.22
CA MET A 1 18.34 -10.27 9.12
C MET A 1 17.14 -11.16 8.79
N THR A 2 16.91 -12.16 9.63
CA THR A 2 15.73 -13.04 9.65
C THR A 2 14.50 -12.22 10.05
N GLU A 3 13.43 -12.25 9.24
CA GLU A 3 12.17 -11.58 9.59
C GLU A 3 11.61 -12.15 10.90
N LYS A 4 11.17 -11.27 11.80
CA LYS A 4 10.58 -11.68 13.08
C LYS A 4 9.35 -12.58 12.81
N PRO A 5 9.19 -13.72 13.50
CA PRO A 5 8.11 -14.68 13.21
C PRO A 5 6.69 -14.08 13.12
N PRO A 6 6.29 -13.11 13.98
CA PRO A 6 4.99 -12.46 13.87
C PRO A 6 4.78 -11.68 12.56
N LEU A 7 5.85 -11.05 12.06
CA LEU A 7 5.80 -10.27 10.82
C LEU A 7 5.63 -11.18 9.59
N LYS A 8 6.38 -12.28 9.55
CA LYS A 8 6.27 -13.26 8.46
C LYS A 8 4.86 -13.86 8.38
N LYS A 9 4.25 -14.15 9.53
CA LYS A 9 2.87 -14.63 9.61
C LYS A 9 1.88 -13.61 9.05
N MET A 10 1.99 -12.34 9.47
CA MET A 10 1.14 -11.26 8.95
C MET A 10 1.23 -11.16 7.42
N LEU A 11 2.45 -11.12 6.88
CA LEU A 11 2.66 -11.03 5.42
C LEU A 11 2.06 -12.22 4.68
N ALA A 12 2.20 -13.43 5.22
CA ALA A 12 1.60 -14.63 4.63
C ALA A 12 0.08 -14.55 4.59
N LEU A 13 -0.57 -14.06 5.65
CA LEU A 13 -2.03 -13.88 5.69
C LEU A 13 -2.51 -12.86 4.64
N PHE A 14 -1.85 -11.70 4.56
CA PHE A 14 -2.20 -10.68 3.57
C PHE A 14 -1.97 -11.16 2.13
N ASN A 15 -0.85 -11.84 1.87
CA ASN A 15 -0.59 -12.42 0.54
C ASN A 15 -1.62 -13.49 0.19
N HIS A 16 -1.98 -14.36 1.14
CA HIS A 16 -3.01 -15.38 0.92
C HIS A 16 -4.36 -14.76 0.51
N ILE A 17 -4.82 -13.73 1.23
CA ILE A 17 -6.07 -13.03 0.91
C ILE A 17 -5.97 -12.32 -0.44
N TYR A 18 -4.85 -11.62 -0.70
CA TYR A 18 -4.61 -10.94 -1.95
C TYR A 18 -4.64 -11.92 -3.14
N ASP A 19 -3.97 -13.07 -3.02
CA ASP A 19 -3.89 -14.09 -4.06
C ASP A 19 -5.26 -14.74 -4.28
N ALA A 20 -5.99 -15.05 -3.21
CA ALA A 20 -7.33 -15.61 -3.29
C ALA A 20 -8.30 -14.69 -4.06
N VAL A 21 -8.21 -13.37 -3.84
CA VAL A 21 -9.06 -12.39 -4.53
C VAL A 21 -8.55 -12.11 -5.95
N SER A 22 -7.25 -11.91 -6.13
CA SER A 22 -6.67 -11.47 -7.40
C SER A 22 -6.70 -12.55 -8.48
N SER A 23 -6.50 -13.81 -8.12
CA SER A 23 -6.53 -14.95 -9.04
C SER A 23 -7.94 -15.46 -9.34
N HIS A 24 -8.95 -15.04 -8.58
CA HIS A 24 -10.32 -15.52 -8.75
C HIS A 24 -10.88 -15.23 -10.15
N THR A 25 -11.57 -16.20 -10.75
CA THR A 25 -12.14 -16.08 -12.12
C THR A 25 -13.06 -14.87 -12.28
N ARG A 26 -13.84 -14.55 -11.24
CA ARG A 26 -14.66 -13.33 -11.17
C ARG A 26 -13.84 -12.04 -11.29
N THR A 27 -12.69 -11.97 -10.61
CA THR A 27 -11.77 -10.83 -10.71
C THR A 27 -11.27 -10.68 -12.13
N GLN A 28 -10.80 -11.78 -12.73
CA GLN A 28 -10.32 -11.81 -14.11
C GLN A 28 -11.41 -11.37 -15.11
N ALA A 29 -12.64 -11.85 -14.92
CA ALA A 29 -13.77 -11.46 -15.76
C ALA A 29 -14.11 -9.97 -15.65
N ILE A 30 -14.18 -9.42 -14.44
CA ILE A 30 -14.49 -7.99 -14.23
C ILE A 30 -13.38 -7.11 -14.82
N VAL A 31 -12.11 -7.47 -14.60
CA VAL A 31 -10.98 -6.74 -15.18
C VAL A 31 -11.04 -6.79 -16.71
N ARG A 32 -11.20 -7.97 -17.30
CA ARG A 32 -11.33 -8.12 -18.76
C ARG A 32 -12.47 -7.28 -19.33
N LEU A 33 -13.60 -7.17 -18.64
CA LEU A 33 -14.72 -6.34 -19.09
C LEU A 33 -14.46 -4.85 -18.91
N GLY A 34 -13.83 -4.45 -17.80
CA GLY A 34 -13.63 -3.05 -17.41
C GLY A 34 -12.52 -2.30 -18.14
N LEU A 35 -11.60 -3.00 -18.83
CA LEU A 35 -10.56 -2.35 -19.64
C LEU A 35 -11.11 -1.82 -20.97
N SER A 36 -10.45 -0.81 -21.53
CA SER A 36 -10.78 -0.33 -22.88
C SER A 36 -10.33 -1.33 -23.96
N ARG A 37 -10.94 -1.26 -25.15
CA ARG A 37 -10.59 -2.13 -26.27
C ARG A 37 -9.12 -2.00 -26.67
N SER A 38 -8.59 -0.77 -26.69
CA SER A 38 -7.19 -0.50 -27.05
C SER A 38 -6.20 -1.09 -26.03
N VAL A 39 -6.52 -1.04 -24.72
CA VAL A 39 -5.70 -1.67 -23.67
C VAL A 39 -5.73 -3.19 -23.79
N LYS A 40 -6.92 -3.78 -24.02
CA LYS A 40 -7.06 -5.25 -24.24
C LYS A 40 -6.23 -5.73 -25.43
N GLU A 41 -6.30 -5.00 -26.55
CA GLU A 41 -5.57 -5.34 -27.76
C GLU A 41 -4.05 -5.29 -27.55
N ARG A 42 -3.54 -4.36 -26.73
CA ARG A 42 -2.11 -4.29 -26.38
C ARG A 42 -1.68 -5.45 -25.48
N ILE A 43 -2.47 -5.78 -24.45
CA ILE A 43 -2.22 -6.93 -23.56
C ILE A 43 -2.13 -8.23 -24.37
N VAL A 44 -3.09 -8.48 -25.27
CA VAL A 44 -3.15 -9.71 -26.08
C VAL A 44 -2.00 -9.79 -27.09
N LYS A 45 -1.60 -8.66 -27.69
CA LYS A 45 -0.54 -8.62 -28.71
C LYS A 45 0.88 -8.73 -28.14
N HIS A 46 1.06 -8.93 -26.83
CA HIS A 46 2.35 -9.05 -26.13
C HIS A 46 3.36 -7.94 -26.48
N ARG A 47 2.89 -6.79 -26.98
CA ARG A 47 3.72 -5.59 -27.08
C ARG A 47 3.81 -5.05 -25.67
N GLY A 48 5.02 -4.88 -25.15
CA GLY A 48 5.28 -4.52 -23.75
C GLY A 48 4.27 -3.51 -23.21
N LEU A 49 3.67 -3.84 -22.06
CA LEU A 49 2.63 -3.01 -21.46
C LEU A 49 3.20 -1.64 -21.13
N GLN A 50 2.51 -0.59 -21.59
CA GLN A 50 2.87 0.76 -21.17
C GLN A 50 2.44 0.98 -19.73
N GLU A 51 3.12 1.91 -19.04
CA GLU A 51 2.79 2.27 -17.66
C GLU A 51 1.33 2.63 -17.42
N GLN A 52 0.74 3.33 -18.40
CA GLN A 52 -0.66 3.73 -18.41
C GLN A 52 -1.61 2.52 -18.51
N ASP A 53 -1.20 1.46 -19.22
CA ASP A 53 -1.99 0.23 -19.35
C ASP A 53 -2.04 -0.54 -18.03
N VAL A 54 -0.89 -0.64 -17.35
CA VAL A 54 -0.81 -1.26 -16.03
C VAL A 54 -1.58 -0.43 -15.01
N GLU A 55 -1.52 0.90 -15.08
CA GLU A 55 -2.29 1.78 -14.19
C GLU A 55 -3.80 1.57 -14.38
N ALA A 56 -4.27 1.55 -15.63
CA ALA A 56 -5.67 1.28 -15.97
C ALA A 56 -6.10 -0.12 -15.48
N PHE A 57 -5.24 -1.12 -15.65
CA PHE A 57 -5.44 -2.46 -15.10
C PHE A 57 -5.64 -2.45 -13.59
N LEU A 58 -4.69 -1.89 -12.84
CA LEU A 58 -4.73 -1.86 -11.38
C LEU A 58 -5.93 -1.06 -10.87
N ARG A 59 -6.27 0.07 -11.50
CA ARG A 59 -7.45 0.87 -11.14
C ARG A 59 -8.73 0.05 -11.27
N VAL A 60 -8.93 -0.65 -12.39
CA VAL A 60 -10.10 -1.52 -12.57
C VAL A 60 -10.08 -2.69 -11.58
N GLN A 61 -8.92 -3.32 -11.40
CA GLN A 61 -8.76 -4.46 -10.50
C GLN A 61 -9.13 -4.07 -9.05
N PHE A 62 -8.55 -3.01 -8.51
CA PHE A 62 -8.75 -2.62 -7.12
C PHE A 62 -10.10 -1.95 -6.87
N THR A 63 -10.54 -1.04 -7.74
CA THR A 63 -11.78 -0.26 -7.45
C THR A 63 -13.05 -0.98 -7.86
N ARG A 64 -12.97 -1.96 -8.79
CA ARG A 64 -14.15 -2.65 -9.33
C ARG A 64 -14.16 -4.15 -9.07
N ALA A 65 -13.04 -4.82 -9.32
CA ALA A 65 -12.99 -6.28 -9.30
C ALA A 65 -12.88 -6.82 -7.87
N PHE A 66 -11.91 -6.31 -7.10
CA PHE A 66 -11.63 -6.74 -5.73
C PHE A 66 -12.85 -6.63 -4.81
N PRO A 67 -13.54 -5.49 -4.71
CA PRO A 67 -14.77 -5.37 -3.91
C PRO A 67 -15.82 -6.43 -4.22
N ARG A 68 -16.11 -6.64 -5.51
CA ARG A 68 -17.15 -7.59 -5.95
C ARG A 68 -16.77 -9.04 -5.71
N THR A 69 -15.48 -9.36 -5.85
CA THR A 69 -14.96 -10.70 -5.55
C THR A 69 -14.92 -10.94 -4.06
N ALA A 70 -14.49 -9.95 -3.26
CA ALA A 70 -14.46 -10.00 -1.82
C ALA A 70 -15.86 -10.26 -1.22
N MET A 71 -16.90 -9.58 -1.71
CA MET A 71 -18.29 -9.86 -1.31
C MET A 71 -18.72 -11.30 -1.63
N THR A 72 -18.28 -11.86 -2.77
CA THR A 72 -18.60 -13.25 -3.15
C THR A 72 -17.83 -14.26 -2.29
N LEU A 73 -16.62 -13.92 -1.84
CA LEU A 73 -15.79 -14.77 -1.00
C LEU A 73 -15.94 -14.49 0.50
N GLY A 74 -16.89 -13.63 0.90
CA GLY A 74 -16.99 -13.07 2.25
C GLY A 74 -16.89 -14.13 3.35
N ASP A 75 -17.75 -15.14 3.31
CA ASP A 75 -17.77 -16.20 4.32
C ASP A 75 -16.47 -17.00 4.37
N LYS A 76 -15.82 -17.22 3.22
CA LYS A 76 -14.55 -17.97 3.12
C LYS A 76 -13.35 -17.17 3.62
N LEU A 77 -13.39 -15.85 3.47
CA LEU A 77 -12.28 -14.96 3.82
C LEU A 77 -12.41 -14.37 5.22
N LYS A 78 -13.58 -14.44 5.86
CA LYS A 78 -13.86 -13.73 7.11
C LYS A 78 -12.83 -14.01 8.20
N GLU A 79 -12.55 -15.27 8.51
CA GLU A 79 -11.59 -15.65 9.55
C GLU A 79 -10.16 -15.19 9.19
N HIS A 80 -9.76 -15.36 7.94
CA HIS A 80 -8.46 -14.90 7.45
C HIS A 80 -8.32 -13.37 7.54
N VAL A 81 -9.38 -12.63 7.22
CA VAL A 81 -9.44 -11.16 7.33
C VAL A 81 -9.31 -10.73 8.79
N GLU A 82 -10.03 -11.38 9.70
CA GLU A 82 -9.96 -11.07 11.14
C GLU A 82 -8.56 -11.35 11.71
N GLU A 83 -7.94 -12.47 11.33
CA GLU A 83 -6.59 -12.82 11.76
C GLU A 83 -5.53 -11.87 11.18
N ALA A 84 -5.59 -11.62 9.86
CA ALA A 84 -4.69 -10.69 9.18
C ALA A 84 -4.78 -9.29 9.79
N TYR A 85 -5.99 -8.83 10.07
CA TYR A 85 -6.22 -7.53 10.68
C TYR A 85 -5.68 -7.45 12.11
N ARG A 86 -5.86 -8.49 12.93
CA ARG A 86 -5.28 -8.54 14.28
C ARG A 86 -3.76 -8.47 14.23
N SER A 87 -3.13 -9.23 13.34
CA SER A 87 -1.67 -9.18 13.15
C SER A 87 -1.20 -7.82 12.63
N TRP A 88 -1.97 -7.15 11.77
CA TRP A 88 -1.69 -5.78 11.37
C TRP A 88 -1.72 -4.81 12.56
N LEU A 89 -2.74 -4.90 13.43
CA LEU A 89 -2.85 -4.01 14.60
C LEU A 89 -1.70 -4.20 15.58
N GLU A 90 -1.27 -5.45 15.82
CA GLU A 90 -0.10 -5.73 16.65
C GLU A 90 1.18 -5.11 16.05
N PHE A 91 1.37 -5.27 14.73
CA PHE A 91 2.49 -4.64 14.03
C PHE A 91 2.42 -3.11 14.10
N ALA A 92 1.27 -2.51 13.80
CA ALA A 92 1.06 -1.07 13.84
C ALA A 92 1.28 -0.51 15.25
N SER A 93 0.84 -1.21 16.29
CA SER A 93 1.09 -0.81 17.68
C SER A 93 2.58 -0.82 18.03
N ASN A 94 3.35 -1.79 17.51
CA ASN A 94 4.80 -1.82 17.71
C ASN A 94 5.49 -0.64 17.03
N VAL A 95 5.10 -0.31 15.79
CA VAL A 95 5.59 0.87 15.08
C VAL A 95 5.20 2.15 15.82
N GLU A 96 3.98 2.24 16.34
CA GLU A 96 3.53 3.37 17.15
C GLU A 96 4.40 3.57 18.40
N GLY A 97 4.80 2.47 19.07
CA GLY A 97 5.74 2.52 20.19
C GLY A 97 7.10 3.12 19.78
N MET A 98 7.65 2.72 18.64
CA MET A 98 8.90 3.28 18.10
C MET A 98 8.77 4.76 17.75
N LEU A 99 7.65 5.16 17.13
CA LEU A 99 7.38 6.56 16.82
C LEU A 99 7.31 7.40 18.09
N LYS A 100 6.57 6.95 19.12
CA LYS A 100 6.47 7.65 20.41
C LYS A 100 7.82 7.80 21.11
N GLN A 101 8.67 6.78 21.09
CA GLN A 101 10.04 6.86 21.63
C GLN A 101 10.88 7.90 20.90
N ALA A 102 10.64 8.11 19.61
CA ALA A 102 11.30 9.14 18.82
C ALA A 102 10.65 10.54 18.94
N GLY A 103 9.59 10.69 19.75
CA GLY A 103 8.81 11.94 19.87
C GLY A 103 7.86 12.20 18.70
N LEU A 104 7.52 11.18 17.92
CA LEU A 104 6.73 11.26 16.69
C LEU A 104 5.37 10.59 16.84
N SER A 105 4.53 10.74 15.80
CA SER A 105 3.23 10.09 15.71
C SER A 105 2.97 9.53 14.31
N TRP A 106 1.88 8.78 14.15
CA TRP A 106 1.41 8.36 12.82
C TRP A 106 1.16 9.55 11.88
N SER A 107 0.72 10.71 12.40
CA SER A 107 0.55 11.93 11.59
C SER A 107 1.87 12.33 10.93
N THR A 108 2.99 12.22 11.66
CA THR A 108 4.32 12.53 11.11
C THR A 108 4.67 11.61 9.94
N VAL A 109 4.35 10.32 10.03
CA VAL A 109 4.58 9.34 8.95
C VAL A 109 3.72 9.68 7.72
N GLU A 110 2.44 9.98 7.94
CA GLU A 110 1.51 10.34 6.87
C GLU A 110 1.92 11.64 6.17
N GLU A 111 2.27 12.67 6.94
CA GLU A 111 2.77 13.96 6.43
C GLU A 111 4.08 13.79 5.65
N ALA A 112 5.04 13.02 6.19
CA ALA A 112 6.32 12.77 5.53
C ALA A 112 6.12 12.05 4.19
N ALA A 113 5.28 11.01 4.17
CA ALA A 113 4.97 10.27 2.95
C ALA A 113 4.32 11.18 1.89
N ASP A 114 3.30 11.97 2.28
CA ASP A 114 2.62 12.88 1.36
C ASP A 114 3.54 13.98 0.83
N PHE A 115 4.38 14.54 1.71
CA PHE A 115 5.32 15.57 1.32
C PHE A 115 6.34 15.06 0.30
N LEU A 116 6.93 13.89 0.55
CA LEU A 116 7.94 13.29 -0.33
C LEU A 116 7.34 12.77 -1.66
N LEU A 117 6.09 12.29 -1.65
CA LEU A 117 5.40 11.88 -2.88
C LEU A 117 5.06 13.07 -3.78
N ARG A 118 4.62 14.19 -3.19
CA ARG A 118 4.19 15.39 -3.95
C ARG A 118 5.35 16.25 -4.43
N ASN A 119 6.47 16.23 -3.72
CA ASN A 119 7.64 17.02 -4.05
C ASN A 119 8.80 16.06 -4.32
N PRO A 120 8.96 15.55 -5.55
CA PRO A 120 10.10 14.73 -5.88
C PRO A 120 11.40 15.48 -5.54
N GLU A 121 11.58 16.76 -5.89
CA GLU A 121 12.81 17.49 -5.50
C GLU A 121 12.90 17.85 -3.99
N ALA A 122 12.04 17.29 -3.15
CA ALA A 122 11.91 17.56 -1.72
C ALA A 122 13.23 17.52 -0.95
N VAL A 123 14.21 16.67 -1.28
CA VAL A 123 15.48 16.66 -0.53
C VAL A 123 16.18 18.01 -0.57
N ARG A 124 16.05 18.78 -1.67
CA ARG A 124 16.54 20.16 -1.77
C ARG A 124 15.56 21.20 -1.21
N THR A 125 14.28 20.85 -1.07
CA THR A 125 13.20 21.74 -0.58
C THR A 125 12.97 21.60 0.93
N LEU A 126 13.41 20.49 1.53
CA LEU A 126 13.31 20.15 2.95
C LEU A 126 14.03 21.17 3.83
N THR A 127 15.07 21.81 3.30
CA THR A 127 15.80 22.91 3.94
C THR A 127 14.91 24.13 4.20
N ARG A 128 13.78 24.29 3.49
CA ARG A 128 12.80 25.39 3.69
C ARG A 128 11.73 25.11 4.76
N LEU A 129 11.54 23.86 5.19
CA LEU A 129 10.53 23.49 6.21
C LEU A 129 11.00 23.73 7.66
N GLY A 130 12.22 24.25 7.84
CA GLY A 130 12.86 24.39 9.13
C GLY A 130 13.58 23.10 9.56
N PRO A 131 14.73 23.20 10.23
CA PRO A 131 15.59 22.05 10.54
C PRO A 131 14.92 20.99 11.43
N GLY A 132 13.98 21.39 12.30
CA GLY A 132 13.26 20.45 13.19
C GLY A 132 12.32 19.50 12.44
N LYS A 133 11.51 20.01 11.49
CA LYS A 133 10.53 19.19 10.75
C LYS A 133 11.22 18.22 9.78
N LEU A 134 12.35 18.63 9.21
CA LEU A 134 13.22 17.75 8.44
C LEU A 134 13.73 16.58 9.29
N ALA A 135 14.28 16.87 10.49
CA ALA A 135 14.78 15.83 11.38
C ALA A 135 13.68 14.82 11.79
N ASP A 136 12.45 15.30 12.01
CA ASP A 136 11.31 14.42 12.32
C ASP A 136 10.92 13.53 11.13
N PHE A 137 10.93 14.07 9.92
CA PHE A 137 10.67 13.29 8.70
C PHE A 137 11.76 12.25 8.45
N GLU A 138 13.03 12.59 8.68
CA GLU A 138 14.15 11.64 8.55
C GLU A 138 14.02 10.50 9.56
N LYS A 139 13.72 10.81 10.83
CA LYS A 139 13.47 9.77 11.86
C LYS A 139 12.29 8.89 11.49
N ALA A 140 11.16 9.48 11.06
CA ALA A 140 9.99 8.72 10.60
C ALA A 140 10.33 7.81 9.42
N ALA A 141 11.14 8.32 8.48
CA ALA A 141 11.58 7.57 7.30
C ALA A 141 12.50 6.40 7.66
N SER A 142 13.43 6.57 8.60
CA SER A 142 14.27 5.49 9.10
C SER A 142 13.46 4.39 9.80
N ILE A 143 12.50 4.77 10.66
CA ILE A 143 11.59 3.80 11.30
C ILE A 143 10.79 3.04 10.24
N ALA A 144 10.27 3.75 9.23
CA ALA A 144 9.52 3.13 8.13
C ALA A 144 10.39 2.16 7.33
N GLU A 145 11.61 2.55 6.96
CA GLU A 145 12.54 1.72 6.21
C GLU A 145 12.91 0.43 6.95
N GLU A 146 13.23 0.54 8.25
CA GLU A 146 13.59 -0.61 9.07
C GLU A 146 12.47 -1.67 9.11
N ASN A 147 11.21 -1.21 9.13
CA ASN A 147 10.06 -2.07 9.39
C ASN A 147 9.28 -2.48 8.14
N ALA A 148 9.28 -1.68 7.07
CA ALA A 148 8.34 -1.83 5.96
C ALA A 148 8.98 -1.81 4.55
N GLN A 149 10.30 -1.64 4.42
CA GLN A 149 10.95 -1.55 3.09
C GLN A 149 10.75 -2.80 2.20
N ARG A 150 10.48 -3.96 2.82
CA ARG A 150 10.28 -5.24 2.12
C ARG A 150 8.83 -5.50 1.75
N PHE A 151 7.91 -4.64 2.20
CA PHE A 151 6.49 -4.86 1.96
C PHE A 151 6.15 -4.49 0.52
N ASN A 152 5.33 -5.33 -0.09
CA ASN A 152 4.78 -5.08 -1.41
C ASN A 152 3.71 -3.99 -1.31
N ILE A 153 3.86 -2.93 -2.11
CA ILE A 153 2.96 -1.77 -2.18
C ILE A 153 1.52 -2.14 -2.57
N TYR A 154 1.33 -3.31 -3.19
CA TYR A 154 0.03 -3.79 -3.66
C TYR A 154 -0.68 -4.74 -2.70
N THR A 155 -0.09 -5.13 -1.56
CA THR A 155 -0.70 -6.16 -0.70
C THR A 155 -1.47 -5.55 0.47
N ILE A 156 -0.81 -5.21 1.57
CA ILE A 156 -1.46 -4.80 2.83
C ILE A 156 -2.43 -3.63 2.63
N PRO A 157 -2.01 -2.49 2.02
CA PRO A 157 -2.90 -1.34 1.90
C PRO A 157 -4.10 -1.61 0.99
N VAL A 158 -3.90 -2.39 -0.07
CA VAL A 158 -4.96 -2.75 -1.02
C VAL A 158 -5.97 -3.70 -0.37
N CYS A 159 -5.51 -4.68 0.40
CA CYS A 159 -6.40 -5.58 1.13
C CYS A 159 -7.25 -4.81 2.14
N LEU A 160 -6.63 -3.96 2.96
CA LEU A 160 -7.32 -3.12 3.94
C LEU A 160 -8.31 -2.15 3.27
N ARG A 161 -8.01 -1.64 2.07
CA ARG A 161 -8.86 -0.67 1.38
C ARG A 161 -9.98 -1.29 0.53
N PHE A 162 -9.67 -2.34 -0.21
CA PHE A 162 -10.50 -2.84 -1.32
C PHE A 162 -11.02 -4.27 -1.13
N VAL A 163 -10.59 -4.96 -0.08
CA VAL A 163 -11.05 -6.33 0.23
C VAL A 163 -11.77 -6.35 1.58
N PHE A 164 -11.09 -5.97 2.66
CA PHE A 164 -11.60 -6.15 4.03
C PHE A 164 -12.95 -5.44 4.27
N PRO A 165 -13.18 -4.19 3.79
CA PRO A 165 -14.46 -3.51 3.95
C PRO A 165 -15.65 -4.22 3.29
N TYR A 166 -15.38 -5.11 2.34
CA TYR A 166 -16.39 -5.85 1.59
C TYR A 166 -16.59 -7.28 2.11
N VAL A 167 -15.66 -7.76 2.95
CA VAL A 167 -15.78 -9.02 3.69
C VAL A 167 -16.42 -8.78 5.06
N ASP A 168 -16.02 -7.72 5.76
CA ASP A 168 -16.60 -7.29 7.05
C ASP A 168 -16.99 -5.80 6.99
N PRO A 169 -18.18 -5.48 6.44
CA PRO A 169 -18.64 -4.09 6.31
C PRO A 169 -18.79 -3.35 7.63
N GLY A 170 -19.01 -4.06 8.75
CA GLY A 170 -19.16 -3.46 10.07
C GLY A 170 -17.93 -2.69 10.54
N LYS A 171 -16.74 -3.04 10.02
CA LYS A 171 -15.45 -2.40 10.34
C LYS A 171 -14.85 -1.60 9.18
N ALA A 172 -15.62 -1.40 8.10
CA ALA A 172 -15.15 -0.77 6.85
C ALA A 172 -14.36 0.53 7.08
N ARG A 173 -14.90 1.45 7.89
CA ARG A 173 -14.25 2.74 8.17
C ARG A 173 -12.87 2.58 8.80
N ILE A 174 -12.73 1.63 9.73
CA ILE A 174 -11.48 1.41 10.46
C ILE A 174 -10.45 0.79 9.52
N TYR A 175 -10.83 -0.20 8.70
CA TYR A 175 -9.93 -0.77 7.70
C TYR A 175 -9.41 0.28 6.72
N VAL A 176 -10.27 1.21 6.29
CA VAL A 176 -9.85 2.30 5.40
C VAL A 176 -8.86 3.24 6.08
N GLN A 177 -9.03 3.55 7.37
CA GLN A 177 -8.05 4.36 8.12
C GLN A 177 -6.71 3.63 8.24
N GLU A 178 -6.75 2.34 8.57
CA GLU A 178 -5.55 1.51 8.67
C GLU A 178 -4.86 1.31 7.31
N ALA A 179 -5.61 1.29 6.21
CA ALA A 179 -5.04 1.29 4.86
C ALA A 179 -4.19 2.54 4.60
N LYS A 180 -4.61 3.72 5.08
CA LYS A 180 -3.85 4.97 4.92
C LYS A 180 -2.55 4.95 5.72
N LYS A 181 -2.56 4.41 6.94
CA LYS A 181 -1.35 4.19 7.76
C LYS A 181 -0.40 3.21 7.09
N ALA A 182 -0.93 2.04 6.67
CA ALA A 182 -0.15 1.01 5.99
C ALA A 182 0.50 1.55 4.72
N PHE A 183 -0.27 2.26 3.89
CA PHE A 183 0.25 2.88 2.68
C PHE A 183 1.34 3.90 2.99
N SER A 184 1.11 4.81 3.94
CA SER A 184 2.07 5.88 4.23
C SER A 184 3.38 5.32 4.79
N LEU A 185 3.32 4.32 5.66
CA LEU A 185 4.51 3.63 6.17
C LEU A 185 5.31 2.97 5.04
N ILE A 186 4.65 2.19 4.19
CA ILE A 186 5.30 1.47 3.10
C ILE A 186 5.85 2.47 2.07
N ALA A 187 5.04 3.45 1.66
CA ALA A 187 5.48 4.49 0.72
C ALA A 187 6.71 5.23 1.25
N LEU A 188 6.70 5.65 2.52
CA LEU A 188 7.82 6.34 3.14
C LEU A 188 9.09 5.48 3.18
N ALA A 189 8.97 4.18 3.48
CA ALA A 189 10.08 3.24 3.45
C ALA A 189 10.71 3.12 2.06
N HIS A 190 9.88 2.98 1.01
CA HIS A 190 10.35 2.92 -0.38
C HIS A 190 10.97 4.24 -0.83
N LEU A 191 10.38 5.37 -0.45
CA LEU A 191 10.91 6.70 -0.75
C LEU A 191 12.28 6.92 -0.11
N LYS A 192 12.44 6.60 1.18
CA LYS A 192 13.71 6.70 1.90
C LYS A 192 14.82 5.92 1.21
N LYS A 193 14.55 4.65 0.90
CA LYS A 193 15.50 3.79 0.19
C LYS A 193 15.89 4.34 -1.18
N MET A 194 14.94 4.89 -1.93
CA MET A 194 15.23 5.54 -3.22
C MET A 194 16.09 6.80 -3.06
N LEU A 195 15.92 7.56 -1.98
CA LEU A 195 16.77 8.73 -1.70
C LEU A 195 18.23 8.32 -1.40
N GLU A 196 18.44 7.17 -0.75
CA GLU A 196 19.78 6.68 -0.40
C GLU A 196 20.49 5.97 -1.55
N ALA A 197 19.75 5.24 -2.39
CA ALA A 197 20.31 4.40 -3.47
C ALA A 197 20.72 5.17 -4.75
N GLY A 198 20.49 6.48 -4.84
CA GLY A 198 20.87 7.31 -5.98
C GLY A 198 19.75 7.50 -7.02
N PRO A 199 19.94 7.16 -8.31
CA PRO A 199 18.97 7.50 -9.35
C PRO A 199 17.59 6.92 -9.06
N ARG A 200 16.57 7.76 -9.25
CA ARG A 200 15.20 7.44 -8.86
C ARG A 200 14.54 6.47 -9.80
N ASN A 201 13.77 5.57 -9.19
CA ASN A 201 12.88 4.70 -9.93
C ASN A 201 11.55 5.41 -10.20
N GLU A 202 11.48 6.12 -11.33
CA GLU A 202 10.27 6.84 -11.79
C GLU A 202 9.03 5.95 -11.88
N PHE A 203 9.21 4.66 -12.20
CA PHE A 203 8.12 3.68 -12.20
C PHE A 203 7.52 3.51 -10.80
N VAL A 204 8.36 3.33 -9.78
CA VAL A 204 7.90 3.16 -8.39
C VAL A 204 7.21 4.43 -7.88
N LEU A 205 7.76 5.61 -8.16
CA LEU A 205 7.16 6.88 -7.77
C LEU A 205 5.76 7.06 -8.38
N ARG A 206 5.62 6.79 -9.67
CA ARG A 206 4.31 6.87 -10.34
C ARG A 206 3.31 5.88 -9.77
N ARG A 207 3.76 4.66 -9.42
CA ARG A 207 2.89 3.66 -8.77
C ARG A 207 2.47 4.08 -7.37
N LEU A 208 3.38 4.60 -6.56
CA LEU A 208 3.05 5.12 -5.25
C LEU A 208 2.08 6.31 -5.34
N ALA A 209 2.27 7.23 -6.30
CA ALA A 209 1.36 8.34 -6.51
C ALA A 209 -0.06 7.86 -6.84
N MET A 210 -0.21 6.95 -7.81
CA MET A 210 -1.51 6.37 -8.16
C MET A 210 -2.15 5.61 -6.97
N LEU A 211 -1.38 4.81 -6.24
CA LEU A 211 -1.88 4.10 -5.07
C LEU A 211 -2.31 5.06 -3.96
N SER A 212 -1.59 6.17 -3.77
CA SER A 212 -1.95 7.23 -2.82
C SER A 212 -3.34 7.77 -3.13
N GLU A 213 -3.63 8.09 -4.40
CA GLU A 213 -4.95 8.54 -4.83
C GLU A 213 -6.04 7.50 -4.53
N LEU A 214 -5.78 6.22 -4.84
CA LEU A 214 -6.77 5.15 -4.64
C LEU A 214 -7.04 4.85 -3.16
N ILE A 215 -6.00 4.86 -2.34
CA ILE A 215 -6.08 4.45 -0.93
C ILE A 215 -6.56 5.61 -0.05
N LYS A 216 -6.13 6.84 -0.35
CA LYS A 216 -6.44 8.02 0.47
C LYS A 216 -7.75 8.71 0.09
N ALA A 217 -8.32 8.42 -1.08
CA ALA A 217 -9.68 8.84 -1.48
C ALA A 217 -10.74 8.50 -0.42
#